data_AF-A0A351YBX6-F1
#
_entry.id   AF-A0A351YBX6-F1
#
_cell.length_a   1.000
_cell.length_b   1.000
_cell.length_c   1.000
_cell.angle_alpha   90.00
_cell.angle_beta   90.00
_cell.angle_gamma   90.00
#
_symmetry.space_group_name_H-M   'P 1'
#
loop_
_entity.id
_entity.type
_entity.pdbx_description
1 polymer ?
#
loop_
_entity_poly.entity_id
_entity_poly.type
_entity_poly.pdbx_seq_one_letter_code
_entity_poly.pdbx_strand_id
1 'polypeptide(L)'
;MKNSTAYVLFIVLLLGIALWSQVSRPRRFVWMPTYSHYDTQPFGCAVFDSVLSFSLPQGYEVINKPLFVLGREDTARVRNVLVVSNGVELGKNERDTLFRMLERGAKVMLVATWIDSDLEDTLGVHFAMQEFSDVVSEGTELLPPCDTLCWAGGAGGYPERRFTVRSDFMDDGVYMTDVCMPDGWEEYWTKPGHFTRRVWAWQHAWMPGDTSRVRPVAVSFPVGKGELFWVQTPRLFTNYGILDDDHRAYVFRLLNLLKDAPVVRTEVYGDSYEEFIATYDSHGPFDYVLSQPPLRWAFYVVLVTLAFFFCFTARRRQRPVPLLPSPANKSLEFVKLIGTLYFQRETPTELVRKKWLYFADEVQRHTGIDLRDQATAQERASRLSEKTGMAQEDLLPLLTRLDEVLGESARRPDNEEMKRLVDRMNDVLRRL
;
A
#
# COMPACT_ATOMS: atom_id res chain seq x y z
N MET A 1 7.83 -34.02 -6.62
CA MET A 1 6.53 -33.37 -6.91
C MET A 1 5.80 -32.84 -5.67
N LYS A 2 6.27 -33.02 -4.43
CA LYS A 2 5.57 -32.57 -3.20
C LYS A 2 5.81 -31.09 -2.81
N ASN A 3 6.91 -30.49 -3.25
CA ASN A 3 7.32 -29.18 -2.72
C ASN A 3 6.51 -27.99 -3.28
N SER A 4 6.09 -27.99 -4.55
CA SER A 4 5.36 -26.83 -5.11
C SER A 4 3.94 -26.67 -4.57
N THR A 5 3.27 -27.77 -4.26
CA THR A 5 1.95 -27.75 -3.60
C THR A 5 2.03 -27.21 -2.18
N ALA A 6 3.13 -27.47 -1.46
CA ALA A 6 3.36 -26.92 -0.13
C ALA A 6 3.57 -25.39 -0.17
N TYR A 7 4.32 -24.88 -1.16
CA TYR A 7 4.50 -23.44 -1.36
C TYR A 7 3.20 -22.71 -1.68
N VAL A 8 2.36 -23.28 -2.57
CA VAL A 8 1.06 -22.70 -2.91
C VAL A 8 0.12 -22.69 -1.70
N LEU A 9 0.05 -23.79 -0.95
CA LEU A 9 -0.75 -23.87 0.28
C LEU A 9 -0.27 -22.86 1.34
N PHE A 10 1.04 -22.67 1.49
CA PHE A 10 1.60 -21.69 2.42
C PHE A 10 1.23 -20.25 2.04
N ILE A 11 1.30 -19.89 0.75
CA ILE A 11 0.92 -18.55 0.27
C ILE A 11 -0.58 -18.29 0.46
N VAL A 12 -1.43 -19.27 0.14
CA VAL A 12 -2.89 -19.17 0.34
C VAL A 12 -3.24 -19.05 1.83
N LEU A 13 -2.57 -19.81 2.70
CA LEU A 13 -2.74 -19.73 4.14
C LEU A 13 -2.32 -18.35 4.67
N LEU A 14 -1.18 -17.81 4.22
CA LEU A 14 -0.69 -16.50 4.64
C LEU A 14 -1.62 -15.37 4.16
N LEU A 15 -2.14 -15.45 2.93
CA LEU A 15 -3.18 -14.55 2.42
C LEU A 15 -4.48 -14.65 3.23
N GLY A 16 -4.91 -15.87 3.57
CA GLY A 16 -6.09 -16.09 4.42
C GLY A 16 -5.93 -15.50 5.82
N ILE A 17 -4.76 -15.67 6.45
CA ILE A 17 -4.44 -15.07 7.75
C ILE A 17 -4.37 -13.55 7.66
N ALA A 18 -3.79 -12.99 6.60
CA ALA A 18 -3.75 -11.54 6.38
C ALA A 18 -5.16 -10.95 6.22
N LEU A 19 -6.01 -11.58 5.41
CA LEU A 19 -7.41 -11.18 5.23
C LEU A 19 -8.21 -11.35 6.53
N TRP A 20 -8.03 -12.45 7.25
CA TRP A 20 -8.71 -12.68 8.54
C TRP A 20 -8.28 -11.66 9.59
N SER A 21 -6.98 -11.38 9.71
CA SER A 21 -6.43 -10.33 10.57
C SER A 21 -7.02 -8.97 10.22
N GLN A 22 -7.15 -8.65 8.93
CA GLN A 22 -7.68 -7.38 8.47
C GLN A 22 -9.20 -7.24 8.69
N VAL A 23 -9.98 -8.30 8.50
CA VAL A 23 -11.44 -8.31 8.76
C VAL A 23 -11.73 -8.30 10.26
N SER A 24 -10.88 -8.92 11.07
CA SER A 24 -11.02 -8.98 12.53
C SER A 24 -10.49 -7.73 13.23
N ARG A 25 -9.80 -6.81 12.51
CA ARG A 25 -9.41 -5.51 13.08
C ARG A 25 -10.69 -4.74 13.42
N PRO A 26 -10.86 -4.28 14.67
CA PRO A 26 -11.99 -3.45 15.03
C PRO A 26 -12.00 -2.22 14.11
N ARG A 27 -13.20 -1.80 13.67
CA ARG A 27 -13.35 -0.58 12.86
C ARG A 27 -12.69 0.55 13.63
N ARG A 28 -11.66 1.15 13.05
CA ARG A 28 -11.01 2.34 13.62
C ARG A 28 -12.02 3.48 13.52
N PHE A 29 -12.54 3.89 14.65
CA PHE A 29 -13.35 5.10 14.73
C PHE A 29 -12.41 6.29 14.64
N VAL A 30 -12.74 7.22 13.75
CA VAL A 30 -12.01 8.47 13.60
C VAL A 30 -12.68 9.49 14.52
N TRP A 31 -11.99 9.88 15.59
CA TRP A 31 -12.50 10.77 16.62
C TRP A 31 -12.22 12.24 16.30
N MET A 32 -12.46 12.63 15.05
CA MET A 32 -12.31 14.02 14.63
C MET A 32 -13.68 14.68 14.45
N PRO A 33 -13.85 15.90 14.97
CA PRO A 33 -15.13 16.62 14.91
C PRO A 33 -15.41 17.13 13.51
N THR A 34 -16.34 16.48 12.81
CA THR A 34 -16.86 16.92 11.51
C THR A 34 -18.21 17.63 11.65
N TYR A 35 -18.98 17.28 12.68
CA TYR A 35 -20.36 17.70 12.89
C TYR A 35 -21.28 17.46 11.69
N SER A 36 -20.89 16.70 10.67
CA SER A 36 -21.72 16.59 9.46
C SER A 36 -22.93 15.68 9.68
N HIS A 37 -24.07 16.08 9.13
CA HIS A 37 -25.30 15.30 9.03
C HIS A 37 -25.09 13.95 8.34
N TYR A 38 -24.12 13.86 7.42
CA TYR A 38 -23.83 12.62 6.69
C TYR A 38 -22.77 11.75 7.40
N ASP A 39 -22.11 12.27 8.44
CA ASP A 39 -21.04 11.56 9.11
C ASP A 39 -21.57 10.69 10.27
N THR A 40 -21.20 9.40 10.20
CA THR A 40 -21.55 8.35 11.15
C THR A 40 -20.44 8.06 12.16
N GLN A 41 -19.28 8.73 12.05
CA GLN A 41 -18.21 8.70 13.04
C GLN A 41 -18.68 9.31 14.38
N PRO A 42 -17.96 9.09 15.51
CA PRO A 42 -18.40 9.54 16.83
C PRO A 42 -18.74 11.03 16.91
N PHE A 43 -17.96 11.90 16.28
CA PHE A 43 -18.21 13.35 16.27
C PHE A 43 -18.90 13.88 15.00
N GLY A 44 -19.49 12.98 14.21
CA GLY A 44 -20.49 13.35 13.21
C GLY A 44 -21.88 13.54 13.82
N CYS A 45 -22.86 13.94 13.02
CA CYS A 45 -24.22 14.23 13.48
C CYS A 45 -25.31 13.37 12.82
N ALA A 46 -24.99 12.35 12.02
CA ALA A 46 -26.00 11.53 11.34
C ALA A 46 -27.02 10.86 12.28
N VAL A 47 -26.55 10.29 13.39
CA VAL A 47 -27.40 9.69 14.42
C VAL A 47 -28.08 10.77 15.25
N PHE A 48 -27.34 11.84 15.60
CA PHE A 48 -27.88 12.99 16.32
C PHE A 48 -29.10 13.57 15.61
N ASP A 49 -28.98 13.91 14.33
CA ASP A 49 -30.05 14.51 13.54
C ASP A 49 -31.24 13.57 13.35
N SER A 50 -30.97 12.28 13.14
CA SER A 50 -32.01 11.25 13.08
C SER A 50 -32.82 11.23 14.37
N VAL A 51 -32.15 11.21 15.53
CA VAL A 51 -32.82 11.23 16.84
C VAL A 51 -33.62 12.52 17.06
N LEU A 52 -33.08 13.68 16.66
CA LEU A 52 -33.79 14.97 16.79
C LEU A 52 -35.04 15.03 15.91
N SER A 53 -34.99 14.46 14.70
CA SER A 53 -36.14 14.40 13.78
C SER A 53 -37.35 13.69 14.36
N PHE A 54 -37.13 12.69 15.22
CA PHE A 54 -38.20 11.97 15.93
C PHE A 54 -38.57 12.59 17.28
N SER A 55 -37.66 13.33 17.90
CA SER A 55 -37.81 13.76 19.30
C SER A 55 -38.38 15.18 19.46
N LEU A 56 -38.22 16.05 18.45
CA LEU A 56 -38.67 17.44 18.54
C LEU A 56 -40.13 17.59 18.07
N PRO A 57 -41.04 18.14 18.91
CA PRO A 57 -42.49 18.08 18.67
C PRO A 57 -42.97 18.99 17.54
N GLN A 58 -42.25 20.08 17.24
CA GLN A 58 -42.60 21.04 16.20
C GLN A 58 -41.89 20.78 14.87
N GLY A 59 -41.14 19.68 14.78
CA GLY A 59 -40.33 19.32 13.61
C GLY A 59 -38.89 19.80 13.70
N TYR A 60 -38.04 19.11 12.95
CA TYR A 60 -36.60 19.35 12.84
C TYR A 60 -36.16 19.16 11.39
N GLU A 61 -35.36 20.08 10.88
CA GLU A 61 -34.82 20.03 9.53
C GLU A 61 -33.35 20.43 9.55
N VAL A 62 -32.52 19.73 8.77
CA VAL A 62 -31.13 20.11 8.53
C VAL A 62 -31.04 20.77 7.16
N ILE A 63 -30.40 21.94 7.10
CA ILE A 63 -30.21 22.69 5.88
C ILE A 63 -28.77 23.15 5.74
N ASN A 64 -28.41 23.52 4.52
CA ASN A 64 -27.11 24.14 4.23
C ASN A 64 -27.32 25.58 3.73
N LYS A 65 -27.85 26.45 4.60
CA LYS A 65 -28.07 27.88 4.29
C LYS A 65 -27.64 28.81 5.45
N PRO A 66 -27.03 29.96 5.15
CA PRO A 66 -26.62 30.93 6.17
C PRO A 66 -27.83 31.65 6.79
N LEU A 67 -27.65 32.21 7.98
CA LEU A 67 -28.66 32.91 8.76
C LEU A 67 -29.32 34.06 7.99
N PHE A 68 -28.57 34.78 7.14
CA PHE A 68 -29.14 35.89 6.38
C PHE A 68 -30.18 35.44 5.34
N VAL A 69 -30.04 34.23 4.79
CA VAL A 69 -31.02 33.66 3.85
C VAL A 69 -32.25 33.20 4.62
N LEU A 70 -32.04 32.50 5.74
CA LEU A 70 -33.10 32.08 6.65
C LEU A 70 -33.96 33.25 7.12
N GLY A 71 -33.34 34.33 7.60
CA GLY A 71 -34.06 35.51 8.09
C GLY A 71 -34.91 36.21 7.04
N ARG A 72 -34.62 36.03 5.74
CA ARG A 72 -35.44 36.55 4.62
C ARG A 72 -36.58 35.60 4.24
N GLU A 73 -36.34 34.29 4.25
CA GLU A 73 -37.37 33.28 3.98
C GLU A 73 -38.42 33.25 5.11
N ASP A 74 -37.97 33.42 6.35
CA ASP A 74 -38.80 33.33 7.56
C ASP A 74 -39.51 34.63 7.90
N THR A 75 -40.23 35.22 6.95
CA THR A 75 -41.02 36.43 7.20
C THR A 75 -42.38 36.12 7.87
N ALA A 76 -42.95 34.93 7.66
CA ALA A 76 -44.29 34.57 8.11
C ALA A 76 -44.36 33.66 9.35
N ARG A 77 -43.35 32.81 9.60
CA ARG A 77 -43.32 31.87 10.74
C ARG A 77 -41.97 31.93 11.42
N VAL A 78 -41.96 32.02 12.75
CA VAL A 78 -40.74 31.97 13.56
C VAL A 78 -40.25 30.52 13.60
N ARG A 79 -38.99 30.31 13.23
CA ARG A 79 -38.26 29.04 13.38
C ARG A 79 -37.09 29.27 14.33
N ASN A 80 -36.82 28.27 15.16
CA ASN A 80 -35.64 28.26 16.03
C ASN A 80 -34.45 27.73 15.22
N VAL A 81 -33.26 28.27 15.49
CA VAL A 81 -32.04 27.88 14.76
C VAL A 81 -31.08 27.16 15.70
N LEU A 82 -30.52 26.05 15.22
CA LEU A 82 -29.45 25.32 15.86
C LEU A 82 -28.21 25.36 14.97
N VAL A 83 -27.06 25.72 15.52
CA VAL A 83 -25.77 25.62 14.86
C VAL A 83 -24.91 24.70 15.72
N VAL A 84 -24.30 23.69 15.11
CA VAL A 84 -23.35 22.78 15.76
C VAL A 84 -22.11 22.73 14.88
N SER A 85 -21.02 23.34 15.35
CA SER A 85 -19.76 23.46 14.63
C SER A 85 -18.59 23.63 15.60
N ASN A 86 -17.36 23.61 15.09
CA ASN A 86 -16.20 23.92 15.92
C ASN A 86 -16.16 25.42 16.29
N GLY A 87 -16.39 26.28 15.30
CA GLY A 87 -16.47 27.73 15.46
C GLY A 87 -17.65 28.30 14.70
N VAL A 88 -18.06 29.51 15.06
CA VAL A 88 -19.07 30.26 14.30
C VAL A 88 -18.55 31.66 14.04
N GLU A 89 -18.26 31.95 12.77
CA GLU A 89 -17.92 33.30 12.32
C GLU A 89 -19.12 33.92 11.62
N LEU A 90 -19.64 35.02 12.17
CA LEU A 90 -20.76 35.75 11.57
C LEU A 90 -20.28 37.07 10.98
N GLY A 91 -20.50 37.28 9.69
CA GLY A 91 -20.29 38.60 9.10
C GLY A 91 -21.26 39.64 9.66
N LYS A 92 -20.95 40.93 9.54
CA LYS A 92 -21.80 42.04 10.04
C LYS A 92 -23.28 41.90 9.64
N ASN A 93 -23.56 41.60 8.37
CA ASN A 93 -24.92 41.43 7.87
C ASN A 93 -25.66 40.22 8.48
N GLU A 94 -24.92 39.17 8.82
CA GLU A 94 -25.47 37.98 9.46
C GLU A 94 -25.78 38.25 10.92
N ARG A 95 -24.91 38.96 11.64
CA ARG A 95 -25.18 39.41 13.01
C ARG A 95 -26.41 40.31 13.08
N ASP A 96 -26.55 41.28 12.17
CA ASP A 96 -27.76 42.11 12.09
C ASP A 96 -29.01 41.28 11.81
N THR A 97 -28.87 40.16 11.07
CA THR A 97 -29.99 39.24 10.84
C THR A 97 -30.28 38.38 12.05
N LEU A 98 -29.26 37.88 12.75
CA LEU A 98 -29.36 37.15 14.00
C LEU A 98 -30.17 37.98 15.02
N PHE A 99 -29.75 39.22 15.29
CA PHE A 99 -30.45 40.09 16.24
C PHE A 99 -31.90 40.37 15.82
N ARG A 100 -32.17 40.60 14.52
CA ARG A 100 -33.54 40.74 14.02
C ARG A 100 -34.39 39.47 14.19
N MET A 101 -33.81 38.28 14.03
CA MET A 101 -34.51 37.02 14.28
C MET A 101 -34.86 36.88 15.77
N LEU A 102 -33.93 37.19 16.66
CA LEU A 102 -34.14 37.19 18.10
C LEU A 102 -35.23 38.18 18.52
N GLU A 103 -35.18 39.42 18.03
CA GLU A 103 -36.21 40.44 18.31
C GLU A 103 -37.63 39.99 17.93
N ARG A 104 -37.75 39.21 16.85
CA ARG A 104 -39.02 38.65 16.37
C ARG A 104 -39.52 37.47 17.21
N GLY A 105 -38.70 36.92 18.11
CA GLY A 105 -39.05 35.81 18.99
C GLY A 105 -38.39 34.49 18.64
N ALA A 106 -37.47 34.43 17.68
CA ALA A 106 -36.72 33.22 17.39
C ALA A 106 -35.75 32.92 18.54
N LYS A 107 -35.53 31.63 18.80
CA LYS A 107 -34.41 31.18 19.63
C LYS A 107 -33.30 30.68 18.74
N VAL A 108 -32.09 31.14 19.00
CA VAL A 108 -30.90 30.71 18.25
C VAL A 108 -29.92 30.08 19.24
N MET A 109 -29.53 28.85 18.98
CA MET A 109 -28.56 28.12 19.79
C MET A 109 -27.30 27.88 18.97
N LEU A 110 -26.23 28.57 19.38
CA LEU A 110 -24.89 28.39 18.84
C LEU A 110 -24.16 27.39 19.75
N VAL A 111 -23.99 26.17 19.26
CA VAL A 111 -23.19 25.14 19.93
C VAL A 111 -21.83 25.10 19.25
N ALA A 112 -20.87 25.78 19.83
CA ALA A 112 -19.55 25.95 19.24
C ALA A 112 -18.49 26.19 20.31
N THR A 113 -17.27 25.74 20.04
CA THR A 113 -16.09 25.98 20.87
C THR A 113 -15.82 27.47 20.97
N TRP A 114 -16.01 28.20 19.88
CA TRP A 114 -15.79 29.65 19.82
C TRP A 114 -16.80 30.35 18.90
N ILE A 115 -16.97 31.64 19.11
CA ILE A 115 -17.79 32.54 18.29
C ILE A 115 -16.95 33.77 17.88
N ASP A 116 -17.42 34.55 16.91
CA ASP A 116 -16.66 35.71 16.44
C ASP A 116 -16.47 36.79 17.53
N SER A 117 -15.30 37.45 17.51
CA SER A 117 -14.91 38.43 18.53
C SER A 117 -15.87 39.61 18.64
N ASP A 118 -16.50 40.02 17.54
CA ASP A 118 -17.47 41.12 17.58
C ASP A 118 -18.76 40.71 18.32
N LEU A 119 -19.19 39.44 18.17
CA LEU A 119 -20.33 38.90 18.90
C LEU A 119 -20.00 38.72 20.39
N GLU A 120 -18.78 38.25 20.70
CA GLU A 120 -18.25 38.20 22.08
C GLU A 120 -18.31 39.55 22.78
N ASP A 121 -17.74 40.58 22.14
CA ASP A 121 -17.72 41.95 22.65
C ASP A 121 -19.15 42.49 22.85
N THR A 122 -20.06 42.17 21.93
CA THR A 122 -21.47 42.58 22.01
C THR A 122 -22.18 41.94 23.20
N LEU A 123 -21.90 40.68 23.48
CA LEU A 123 -22.50 39.92 24.58
C LEU A 123 -21.77 40.10 25.91
N GLY A 124 -20.53 40.59 25.90
CA GLY A 124 -19.64 40.71 27.05
C GLY A 124 -19.22 39.37 27.62
N VAL A 125 -18.95 38.40 26.75
CA VAL A 125 -18.47 37.06 27.12
C VAL A 125 -17.31 36.68 26.21
N HIS A 126 -16.36 35.92 26.74
CA HIS A 126 -15.17 35.50 26.01
C HIS A 126 -14.92 34.00 26.21
N PHE A 127 -14.17 33.37 25.31
CA PHE A 127 -13.60 32.05 25.58
C PHE A 127 -12.08 32.16 25.68
N ALA A 128 -11.45 31.27 26.46
CA ALA A 128 -10.02 31.05 26.33
C ALA A 128 -9.81 29.92 25.33
N MET A 129 -8.90 30.15 24.39
CA MET A 129 -8.53 29.16 23.40
C MET A 129 -7.63 28.13 24.08
N GLN A 130 -8.19 26.96 24.41
CA GLN A 130 -7.39 25.77 24.65
C GLN A 130 -7.52 24.89 23.41
N GLU A 131 -6.40 24.61 22.74
CA GLU A 131 -6.39 23.65 21.65
C GLU A 131 -6.79 22.29 22.21
N PHE A 132 -7.78 21.66 21.60
CA PHE A 132 -7.93 20.21 21.71
C PHE A 132 -6.60 19.62 21.25
N SER A 133 -5.82 19.12 22.20
CA SER A 133 -4.70 18.26 21.85
C SER A 133 -5.28 17.14 20.98
N ASP A 134 -4.60 16.75 19.91
CA ASP A 134 -4.95 15.58 19.10
C ASP A 134 -4.78 14.28 19.93
N VAL A 135 -5.51 14.16 21.05
CA VAL A 135 -5.32 13.17 22.13
C VAL A 135 -5.69 11.76 21.68
N VAL A 136 -6.26 11.58 20.48
CA VAL A 136 -6.51 10.26 19.89
C VAL A 136 -5.50 9.95 18.78
N SER A 137 -4.24 10.38 18.92
CA SER A 137 -3.14 9.72 18.23
C SER A 137 -2.87 8.35 18.89
N GLU A 138 -2.46 7.35 18.09
CA GLU A 138 -2.18 6.00 18.58
C GLU A 138 -1.09 6.04 19.68
N GLY A 139 -1.48 6.08 20.96
CA GLY A 139 -0.55 5.94 22.09
C GLY A 139 -0.70 6.95 23.23
N THR A 140 -1.55 7.98 23.13
CA THR A 140 -1.82 8.88 24.26
C THR A 140 -2.71 8.21 25.31
N GLU A 141 -2.23 8.14 26.54
CA GLU A 141 -3.06 7.76 27.69
C GLU A 141 -4.12 8.86 27.88
N LEU A 142 -5.35 8.47 27.59
CA LEU A 142 -6.58 9.22 27.86
C LEU A 142 -6.55 9.77 29.30
N LEU A 143 -6.72 11.08 29.48
CA LEU A 143 -6.74 11.72 30.80
C LEU A 143 -7.79 11.04 31.71
N PRO A 144 -7.56 11.02 33.05
CA PRO A 144 -8.50 10.42 33.98
C PRO A 144 -9.90 11.03 33.81
N PRO A 145 -10.96 10.21 33.96
CA PRO A 145 -12.30 10.63 33.65
C PRO A 145 -12.78 11.64 34.69
N CYS A 146 -13.65 12.54 34.26
CA CYS A 146 -14.54 13.40 35.05
C CYS A 146 -14.06 14.84 35.22
N ASP A 147 -14.26 15.63 34.17
CA ASP A 147 -14.85 16.94 34.43
C ASP A 147 -16.35 16.73 34.68
N THR A 148 -16.88 17.42 35.69
CA THR A 148 -18.30 17.31 36.02
C THR A 148 -19.04 18.50 35.45
N LEU A 149 -19.95 18.24 34.51
CA LEU A 149 -20.92 19.22 34.06
C LEU A 149 -22.07 19.27 35.07
N CYS A 150 -22.41 20.46 35.56
CA CYS A 150 -23.47 20.69 36.52
C CYS A 150 -24.55 21.55 35.88
N TRP A 151 -25.76 21.01 35.74
CA TRP A 151 -26.93 21.82 35.38
C TRP A 151 -27.28 22.76 36.52
N ALA A 152 -27.42 24.06 36.26
CA ALA A 152 -27.56 25.10 37.29
C ALA A 152 -28.80 24.95 38.21
N GLY A 153 -29.78 24.14 37.83
CA GLY A 153 -31.01 23.92 38.60
C GLY A 153 -31.95 25.13 38.56
N GLY A 154 -33.26 24.87 38.67
CA GLY A 154 -34.30 25.93 38.72
C GLY A 154 -34.61 26.59 37.37
N ALA A 155 -33.63 26.78 36.49
CA ALA A 155 -33.83 27.25 35.12
C ALA A 155 -34.41 26.12 34.23
N GLY A 156 -35.52 26.39 33.51
CA GLY A 156 -36.09 25.49 32.51
C GLY A 156 -36.84 24.26 33.05
N GLY A 157 -37.12 24.21 34.35
CA GLY A 157 -37.95 23.17 34.97
C GLY A 157 -37.22 21.86 35.30
N TYR A 158 -35.89 21.82 35.18
CA TYR A 158 -35.09 20.66 35.56
C TYR A 158 -34.35 20.89 36.90
N PRO A 159 -34.28 19.86 37.76
CA PRO A 159 -33.46 19.93 38.97
C PRO A 159 -31.97 19.98 38.62
N GLU A 160 -31.19 20.50 39.55
CA GLU A 160 -29.73 20.40 39.52
C GLU A 160 -29.33 18.93 39.33
N ARG A 161 -28.42 18.68 38.39
CA ARG A 161 -27.90 17.35 38.11
C ARG A 161 -26.48 17.47 37.60
N ARG A 162 -25.63 16.54 38.05
CA ARG A 162 -24.26 16.36 37.59
C ARG A 162 -24.24 15.36 36.45
N PHE A 163 -23.43 15.65 35.44
CA PHE A 163 -23.17 14.81 34.29
C PHE A 163 -21.66 14.55 34.19
N THR A 164 -21.30 13.30 34.03
CA THR A 164 -19.89 12.90 33.96
C THR A 164 -19.41 12.98 32.52
N VAL A 165 -18.49 13.91 32.24
CA VAL A 165 -17.90 14.07 30.92
C VAL A 165 -16.39 13.90 31.01
N ARG A 166 -15.79 13.36 29.95
CA ARG A 166 -14.34 13.30 29.84
C ARG A 166 -13.81 14.71 29.61
N SER A 167 -12.76 15.09 30.35
CA SER A 167 -12.13 16.40 30.21
C SER A 167 -11.64 16.67 28.79
N ASP A 168 -11.16 15.66 28.06
CA ASP A 168 -10.73 15.81 26.66
C ASP A 168 -11.87 16.27 25.73
N PHE A 169 -13.12 16.01 26.11
CA PHE A 169 -14.29 16.38 25.31
C PHE A 169 -14.92 17.70 25.75
N MET A 170 -14.37 18.31 26.80
CA MET A 170 -14.76 19.63 27.25
C MET A 170 -13.79 20.67 26.71
N ASP A 171 -14.33 21.86 26.50
CA ASP A 171 -13.55 23.04 26.20
C ASP A 171 -13.42 23.88 27.46
N ASP A 172 -12.68 24.98 27.36
CA ASP A 172 -12.20 25.71 28.53
C ASP A 172 -13.32 26.51 29.24
N GLY A 173 -14.52 26.54 28.69
CA GLY A 173 -15.69 27.23 29.23
C GLY A 173 -15.70 28.74 28.97
N VAL A 174 -16.83 29.36 29.27
CA VAL A 174 -17.13 30.76 28.97
C VAL A 174 -16.60 31.62 30.10
N TYR A 175 -15.76 32.58 29.76
CA TYR A 175 -15.23 33.59 30.65
C TYR A 175 -16.15 34.81 30.66
N MET A 176 -16.42 35.29 31.87
CA MET A 176 -17.19 36.51 32.12
C MET A 176 -16.36 37.41 33.01
N THR A 177 -16.32 38.70 32.68
CA THR A 177 -15.54 39.72 33.38
C THR A 177 -15.88 39.83 34.88
N ASP A 178 -17.05 39.38 35.31
CA ASP A 178 -17.54 39.50 36.69
C ASP A 178 -17.78 38.16 37.41
N VAL A 179 -17.49 37.00 36.79
CA VAL A 179 -17.74 35.68 37.40
C VAL A 179 -16.47 34.83 37.51
N CYS A 180 -15.63 34.80 36.48
CA CYS A 180 -14.56 33.81 36.35
C CYS A 180 -13.33 34.35 35.62
N MET A 181 -13.01 35.63 35.81
CA MET A 181 -11.87 36.30 35.19
C MET A 181 -10.54 35.78 35.77
N PRO A 182 -9.55 35.40 34.94
CA PRO A 182 -8.21 35.09 35.43
C PRO A 182 -7.55 36.33 36.05
N ASP A 183 -6.90 36.18 37.21
CA ASP A 183 -6.15 37.27 37.85
C ASP A 183 -5.12 37.89 36.89
N GLY A 184 -5.05 39.23 36.83
CA GLY A 184 -4.09 39.96 35.99
C GLY A 184 -4.54 40.25 34.56
N TRP A 185 -5.75 39.84 34.18
CA TRP A 185 -6.33 40.14 32.86
C TRP A 185 -7.17 41.41 32.88
N GLU A 186 -7.40 42.08 34.02
CA GLU A 186 -8.34 43.20 34.17
C GLU A 186 -8.09 44.39 33.22
N GLU A 187 -6.84 44.60 32.81
CA GLU A 187 -6.45 45.69 31.90
C GLU A 187 -6.87 45.44 30.43
N TYR A 188 -7.03 44.18 30.03
CA TYR A 188 -7.40 43.80 28.66
C TYR A 188 -8.91 43.87 28.39
N TRP A 189 -9.75 43.95 29.43
CA TRP A 189 -11.21 43.82 29.28
C TRP A 189 -11.94 44.94 30.03
N THR A 190 -12.39 45.95 29.28
CA THR A 190 -12.82 47.24 29.86
C THR A 190 -14.33 47.47 29.88
N LYS A 191 -15.17 46.54 29.40
CA LYS A 191 -16.62 46.76 29.31
C LYS A 191 -17.46 45.54 29.73
N PRO A 192 -18.29 45.63 30.77
CA PRO A 192 -19.32 44.62 31.02
C PRO A 192 -20.36 44.65 29.90
N GLY A 193 -20.76 43.47 29.40
CA GLY A 193 -21.71 43.34 28.29
C GLY A 193 -23.07 44.00 28.57
N HIS A 194 -23.76 44.39 27.51
CA HIS A 194 -25.03 45.14 27.60
C HIS A 194 -26.28 44.27 27.85
N PHE A 195 -26.15 42.94 27.81
CA PHE A 195 -27.28 42.02 27.87
C PHE A 195 -27.44 41.35 29.24
N THR A 196 -28.68 41.27 29.72
CA THR A 196 -29.03 40.34 30.81
C THR A 196 -28.72 38.92 30.36
N ARG A 197 -28.17 38.10 31.25
CA ARG A 197 -27.73 36.74 30.92
C ARG A 197 -28.22 35.71 31.92
N ARG A 198 -28.30 34.46 31.49
CA ARG A 198 -28.66 33.30 32.31
C ARG A 198 -27.68 32.16 32.07
N VAL A 199 -27.18 31.57 33.14
CA VAL A 199 -26.32 30.38 33.07
C VAL A 199 -27.19 29.12 33.24
N TRP A 200 -27.01 28.16 32.34
CA TRP A 200 -27.76 26.90 32.32
C TRP A 200 -26.93 25.74 32.83
N ALA A 201 -25.62 25.75 32.54
CA ALA A 201 -24.72 24.71 32.98
C ALA A 201 -23.32 25.26 33.27
N TRP A 202 -22.67 24.58 34.21
CA TRP A 202 -21.35 24.87 34.71
C TRP A 202 -20.46 23.65 34.48
N GLN A 203 -19.17 23.87 34.30
CA GLN A 203 -18.14 22.84 34.34
C GLN A 203 -17.27 23.08 35.55
N HIS A 204 -16.99 22.01 36.28
CA HIS A 204 -15.92 21.98 37.26
C HIS A 204 -14.67 21.44 36.56
N ALA A 205 -13.72 22.32 36.28
CA ALA A 205 -12.41 21.92 35.77
C ALA A 205 -11.53 21.51 36.95
N TRP A 206 -11.04 20.27 36.94
CA TRP A 206 -10.07 19.81 37.93
C TRP A 206 -8.67 20.30 37.56
N MET A 207 -8.04 21.08 38.43
CA MET A 207 -6.63 21.46 38.30
C MET A 207 -5.78 20.84 39.42
N PRO A 208 -4.55 20.39 39.11
CA PRO A 208 -3.60 19.98 40.15
C PRO A 208 -3.28 21.18 41.06
N GLY A 209 -3.69 21.13 42.33
CA GLY A 209 -3.46 22.23 43.29
C GLY A 209 -4.68 22.77 44.04
N ASP A 210 -5.80 22.03 44.07
CA ASP A 210 -6.93 22.25 45.00
C ASP A 210 -7.73 23.56 44.80
N THR A 211 -7.80 24.08 43.57
CA THR A 211 -8.76 25.12 43.19
C THR A 211 -9.60 24.64 42.01
N SER A 212 -10.79 24.10 42.29
CA SER A 212 -11.78 23.81 41.26
C SER A 212 -12.27 25.13 40.64
N ARG A 213 -11.94 25.40 39.38
CA ARG A 213 -12.57 26.51 38.66
C ARG A 213 -13.94 26.08 38.18
N VAL A 214 -14.95 26.87 38.55
CA VAL A 214 -16.33 26.69 38.07
C VAL A 214 -16.52 27.67 36.92
N ARG A 215 -16.75 27.14 35.72
CA ARG A 215 -16.91 27.95 34.51
C ARG A 215 -18.27 27.68 33.86
N PRO A 216 -19.02 28.70 33.47
CA PRO A 216 -20.21 28.52 32.64
C PRO A 216 -19.86 27.81 31.33
N VAL A 217 -20.67 26.85 30.88
CA VAL A 217 -20.50 26.21 29.56
C VAL A 217 -21.73 26.34 28.67
N ALA A 218 -22.87 26.70 29.26
CA ALA A 218 -24.09 27.00 28.54
C ALA A 218 -24.71 28.27 29.12
N VAL A 219 -24.82 29.29 28.28
CA VAL A 219 -25.29 30.63 28.66
C VAL A 219 -26.35 31.09 27.68
N SER A 220 -27.28 31.92 28.13
CA SER A 220 -28.27 32.55 27.27
C SER A 220 -28.45 34.04 27.53
N PHE A 221 -28.86 34.73 26.48
CA PHE A 221 -29.08 36.16 26.43
C PHE A 221 -30.47 36.41 25.84
N PRO A 222 -31.48 36.77 26.66
CA PRO A 222 -32.76 37.24 26.16
C PRO A 222 -32.57 38.53 25.34
N VAL A 223 -33.10 38.52 24.13
CA VAL A 223 -33.03 39.65 23.19
C VAL A 223 -34.40 39.83 22.57
N GLY A 224 -35.05 40.97 22.85
CA GLY A 224 -36.42 41.23 22.42
C GLY A 224 -37.39 40.17 22.94
N LYS A 225 -38.04 39.43 22.03
CA LYS A 225 -38.95 38.32 22.38
C LYS A 225 -38.28 36.94 22.33
N GLY A 226 -37.05 36.88 21.82
CA GLY A 226 -36.29 35.65 21.59
C GLY A 226 -35.15 35.50 22.59
N GLU A 227 -34.31 34.51 22.34
CA GLU A 227 -33.19 34.19 23.24
C GLU A 227 -32.04 33.58 22.43
N LEU A 228 -30.84 34.14 22.61
CA LEU A 228 -29.61 33.60 22.06
C LEU A 228 -28.97 32.68 23.09
N PHE A 229 -28.60 31.48 22.70
CA PHE A 229 -27.87 30.52 23.52
C PHE A 229 -26.48 30.32 22.95
N TRP A 230 -25.48 30.32 23.81
CA TRP A 230 -24.14 29.85 23.46
C TRP A 230 -23.76 28.67 24.36
N VAL A 231 -23.37 27.57 23.73
CA VAL A 231 -23.06 26.31 24.39
C VAL A 231 -21.68 25.83 23.92
N GLN A 232 -20.69 25.84 24.81
CA GLN A 232 -19.31 25.40 24.52
C GLN A 232 -19.10 23.91 24.78
N THR A 233 -20.04 23.09 24.34
CA THR A 233 -19.91 21.63 24.39
C THR A 233 -20.30 20.99 23.06
N PRO A 234 -19.77 21.47 21.90
CA PRO A 234 -20.20 21.00 20.57
C PRO A 234 -19.97 19.49 20.39
N ARG A 235 -18.92 18.93 20.99
CA ARG A 235 -18.64 17.48 20.94
C ARG A 235 -19.74 16.62 21.56
N LEU A 236 -20.54 17.15 22.50
CA LEU A 236 -21.69 16.43 23.05
C LEU A 236 -22.91 16.46 22.12
N PHE A 237 -22.98 17.41 21.19
CA PHE A 237 -24.05 17.53 20.19
C PHE A 237 -23.74 16.69 18.94
N THR A 238 -23.25 15.46 19.15
CA THR A 238 -22.82 14.53 18.10
C THR A 238 -23.39 13.13 18.33
N ASN A 239 -23.07 12.21 17.42
CA ASN A 239 -23.42 10.79 17.55
C ASN A 239 -22.94 10.24 18.90
N TYR A 240 -21.74 10.62 19.35
CA TYR A 240 -21.19 10.21 20.64
C TYR A 240 -22.09 10.62 21.81
N GLY A 241 -22.43 11.91 21.92
CA GLY A 241 -23.17 12.41 23.07
C GLY A 241 -24.65 11.98 23.10
N ILE A 242 -25.24 11.60 21.97
CA ILE A 242 -26.60 11.03 21.93
C ILE A 242 -26.64 9.54 22.29
N LEU A 243 -25.53 8.82 22.09
CA LEU A 243 -25.48 7.38 22.40
C LEU A 243 -25.27 7.10 23.90
N ASP A 244 -24.64 8.02 24.63
CA ASP A 244 -24.48 7.94 26.08
C ASP A 244 -25.72 8.46 26.83
N ASP A 245 -26.19 7.75 27.85
CA ASP A 245 -27.41 8.09 28.59
C ASP A 245 -27.31 9.42 29.35
N ASP A 246 -26.14 9.72 29.93
CA ASP A 246 -25.93 10.89 30.76
C ASP A 246 -25.75 12.14 29.88
N HIS A 247 -24.91 12.03 28.84
CA HIS A 247 -24.71 13.11 27.86
C HIS A 247 -26.01 13.42 27.11
N ARG A 248 -26.76 12.39 26.71
CA ARG A 248 -28.05 12.55 26.05
C ARG A 248 -29.03 13.33 26.92
N ALA A 249 -29.10 13.04 28.21
CA ALA A 249 -29.96 13.77 29.13
C ALA A 249 -29.58 15.26 29.24
N TYR A 250 -28.29 15.60 29.23
CA TYR A 250 -27.82 16.98 29.19
C TYR A 250 -28.20 17.69 27.87
N VAL A 251 -27.93 17.06 26.73
CA VAL A 251 -28.23 17.59 25.39
C VAL A 251 -29.73 17.86 25.25
N PHE A 252 -30.59 16.91 25.65
CA PHE A 252 -32.03 17.09 25.57
C PHE A 252 -32.58 18.18 26.53
N ARG A 253 -31.94 18.44 27.67
CA ARG A 253 -32.32 19.58 28.53
C ARG A 253 -32.13 20.90 27.80
N LEU A 254 -31.02 21.06 27.07
CA LEU A 254 -30.76 22.24 26.25
C LEU A 254 -31.69 22.30 25.03
N LEU A 255 -31.86 21.21 24.29
CA LEU A 255 -32.75 21.18 23.12
C LEU A 255 -34.22 21.44 23.48
N ASN A 256 -34.65 21.05 24.68
CA ASN A 256 -35.99 21.36 25.18
C ASN A 256 -36.24 22.88 25.33
N LEU A 257 -35.19 23.72 25.37
CA LEU A 257 -35.32 25.17 25.35
C LEU A 257 -35.78 25.70 23.98
N LEU A 258 -35.58 24.92 22.91
CA LEU A 258 -35.94 25.25 21.52
C LEU A 258 -37.27 24.61 21.05
N LYS A 259 -38.02 23.94 21.93
CA LYS A 259 -39.19 23.12 21.52
C LYS A 259 -40.43 23.90 21.07
N ASP A 260 -40.45 25.20 21.28
CA ASP A 260 -41.61 26.07 21.10
C ASP A 260 -41.89 26.45 19.64
N ALA A 261 -40.90 26.28 18.75
CA ALA A 261 -41.04 26.48 17.32
C ALA A 261 -40.31 25.38 16.55
N PRO A 262 -40.58 25.19 15.24
CA PRO A 262 -39.82 24.27 14.41
C PRO A 262 -38.33 24.62 14.46
N VAL A 263 -37.47 23.60 14.62
CA VAL A 263 -36.02 23.79 14.74
C VAL A 263 -35.36 23.52 13.39
N VAL A 264 -34.50 24.43 12.96
CA VAL A 264 -33.69 24.29 11.75
C VAL A 264 -32.23 24.26 12.16
N ARG A 265 -31.52 23.20 11.80
CA ARG A 265 -30.08 23.12 11.95
C ARG A 265 -29.39 23.55 10.67
N THR A 266 -28.38 24.41 10.76
CA THR A 266 -27.58 24.80 9.59
C THR A 266 -26.14 24.31 9.68
N GLU A 267 -25.64 23.71 8.59
CA GLU A 267 -24.27 23.19 8.46
C GLU A 267 -23.27 24.20 7.86
N VAL A 268 -23.73 25.39 7.46
CA VAL A 268 -22.91 26.37 6.72
C VAL A 268 -21.68 26.87 7.50
N TYR A 269 -21.75 26.86 8.83
CA TYR A 269 -20.70 27.39 9.70
C TYR A 269 -19.68 26.32 10.14
N GLY A 270 -19.80 25.08 9.65
CA GLY A 270 -18.80 24.03 9.90
C GLY A 270 -17.69 24.03 8.84
N ASP A 271 -16.50 23.61 9.24
CA ASP A 271 -15.41 23.31 8.28
C ASP A 271 -15.93 22.28 7.27
N SER A 272 -15.73 22.54 5.98
CA SER A 272 -16.28 21.67 4.95
C SER A 272 -15.62 20.28 5.01
N TYR A 273 -16.43 19.22 4.97
CA TYR A 273 -15.97 17.83 4.93
C TYR A 273 -14.94 17.57 3.79
N GLU A 274 -15.00 18.35 2.71
CA GLU A 274 -14.11 18.28 1.55
C GLU A 274 -12.71 18.89 1.83
N GLU A 275 -12.64 20.01 2.55
CA GLU A 275 -11.36 20.64 2.98
C GLU A 275 -10.63 19.78 4.03
N PHE A 276 -11.39 19.00 4.80
CA PHE A 276 -10.91 18.03 5.77
C PHE A 276 -10.30 16.77 5.14
N ILE A 277 -10.94 16.14 4.14
CA ILE A 277 -10.35 15.00 3.41
C ILE A 277 -9.02 15.42 2.76
N ALA A 278 -8.96 16.63 2.19
CA ALA A 278 -7.74 17.12 1.54
C ALA A 278 -6.56 17.28 2.52
N THR A 279 -6.83 17.54 3.80
CA THR A 279 -5.81 17.84 4.82
C THR A 279 -5.39 16.59 5.62
N TYR A 280 -6.31 15.64 5.84
CA TYR A 280 -6.07 14.46 6.68
C TYR A 280 -5.51 13.23 5.93
N ASP A 281 -5.63 13.15 4.60
CA ASP A 281 -5.21 11.97 3.80
C ASP A 281 -3.68 11.80 3.66
N SER A 282 -2.91 12.23 4.66
CA SER A 282 -1.48 11.89 4.82
C SER A 282 -1.30 10.53 5.51
N HIS A 283 -2.02 9.51 5.05
CA HIS A 283 -1.78 8.11 5.41
C HIS A 283 -1.22 7.33 4.22
N GLY A 284 -0.55 6.21 4.50
CA GLY A 284 0.26 5.49 3.54
C GLY A 284 -0.49 5.17 2.24
N PRO A 285 0.22 4.99 1.11
CA PRO A 285 -0.38 4.97 -0.23
C PRO A 285 -1.47 3.92 -0.49
N PHE A 286 -1.67 2.95 0.42
CA PHE A 286 -2.68 1.90 0.32
C PHE A 286 -3.96 2.18 1.12
N ASP A 287 -3.97 3.09 2.09
CA ASP A 287 -5.15 3.35 2.91
C ASP A 287 -6.27 4.03 2.11
N TYR A 288 -5.92 4.97 1.24
CA TYR A 288 -6.85 5.59 0.28
C TYR A 288 -7.50 4.56 -0.66
N VAL A 289 -6.71 3.60 -1.17
CA VAL A 289 -7.20 2.56 -2.08
C VAL A 289 -8.20 1.62 -1.38
N LEU A 290 -8.03 1.42 -0.07
CA LEU A 290 -8.86 0.51 0.73
C LEU A 290 -10.06 1.20 1.39
N SER A 291 -10.06 2.53 1.55
CA SER A 291 -11.17 3.30 2.12
C SER A 291 -12.36 3.37 1.16
N GLN A 292 -12.10 3.52 -0.14
CA GLN A 292 -13.12 3.64 -1.17
C GLN A 292 -13.71 2.27 -1.54
N PRO A 293 -15.04 2.04 -1.42
CA PRO A 293 -15.65 0.74 -1.69
C PRO A 293 -15.35 0.14 -3.08
N PRO A 294 -15.37 0.92 -4.20
CA PRO A 294 -15.06 0.38 -5.53
C PRO A 294 -13.59 -0.03 -5.69
N LEU A 295 -12.67 0.83 -5.22
CA LEU A 295 -11.22 0.59 -5.29
C LEU A 295 -10.81 -0.60 -4.42
N ARG A 296 -11.44 -0.77 -3.27
CA ARG A 296 -11.24 -1.94 -2.40
C ARG A 296 -11.57 -3.25 -3.12
N TRP A 297 -12.70 -3.31 -3.82
CA TRP A 297 -13.07 -4.49 -4.61
C TRP A 297 -12.12 -4.71 -5.78
N ALA A 298 -11.70 -3.65 -6.48
CA ALA A 298 -10.70 -3.76 -7.54
C ALA A 298 -9.38 -4.35 -7.02
N PHE A 299 -8.91 -3.90 -5.85
CA PHE A 299 -7.71 -4.42 -5.21
C PHE A 299 -7.84 -5.89 -4.81
N TYR A 300 -8.99 -6.30 -4.24
CA TYR A 300 -9.24 -7.71 -3.92
C TYR A 300 -9.31 -8.59 -5.16
N VAL A 301 -9.94 -8.11 -6.24
CA VAL A 301 -9.97 -8.83 -7.52
C VAL A 301 -8.55 -9.02 -8.06
N VAL A 302 -7.70 -8.00 -8.00
CA VAL A 302 -6.28 -8.11 -8.41
C VAL A 302 -5.54 -9.16 -7.57
N LEU A 303 -5.68 -9.11 -6.23
CA LEU A 303 -5.05 -10.08 -5.32
C LEU A 303 -5.49 -11.52 -5.60
N VAL A 304 -6.80 -11.74 -5.77
CA VAL A 304 -7.37 -13.05 -6.09
C VAL A 304 -6.90 -13.53 -7.47
N THR A 305 -6.88 -12.64 -8.46
CA THR A 305 -6.40 -12.95 -9.81
C THR A 305 -4.92 -13.32 -9.81
N LEU A 306 -4.10 -12.62 -9.01
CA LEU A 306 -2.67 -12.88 -8.87
C LEU A 306 -2.42 -14.21 -8.14
N ALA A 307 -3.24 -14.53 -7.13
CA ALA A 307 -3.22 -15.84 -6.48
C ALA A 307 -3.60 -16.97 -7.47
N PHE A 308 -4.66 -16.78 -8.27
CA PHE A 308 -5.02 -17.73 -9.32
C PHE A 308 -3.91 -17.86 -10.37
N PHE A 309 -3.33 -16.75 -10.82
CA PHE A 309 -2.22 -16.73 -11.76
C PHE A 309 -1.05 -17.55 -11.24
N PHE A 310 -0.67 -17.42 -9.96
CA PHE A 310 0.37 -18.27 -9.39
C PHE A 310 -0.04 -19.74 -9.31
N CYS A 311 -1.27 -20.06 -8.90
CA CYS A 311 -1.79 -21.43 -8.90
C CYS A 311 -1.69 -22.12 -10.28
N PHE A 312 -2.04 -21.40 -11.36
CA PHE A 312 -2.02 -21.93 -12.71
C PHE A 312 -0.62 -21.91 -13.34
N THR A 313 0.13 -20.82 -13.16
CA THR A 313 1.45 -20.62 -13.80
C THR A 313 2.57 -21.37 -13.07
N ALA A 314 2.42 -21.68 -11.77
CA ALA A 314 3.32 -22.56 -11.04
C ALA A 314 3.25 -24.01 -11.53
N ARG A 315 2.23 -24.39 -12.32
CA ARG A 315 2.21 -25.68 -13.03
C ARG A 315 3.08 -25.63 -14.29
N ARG A 316 4.38 -25.86 -14.05
CA ARG A 316 5.45 -26.33 -14.97
C ARG A 316 5.68 -25.52 -16.26
N ARG A 317 6.82 -24.80 -16.32
CA ARG A 317 7.63 -24.75 -17.55
C ARG A 317 8.45 -26.04 -17.63
N GLN A 318 8.39 -26.76 -18.75
CA GLN A 318 9.21 -27.94 -18.97
C GLN A 318 10.71 -27.57 -18.86
N ARG A 319 11.54 -28.45 -18.29
CA ARG A 319 12.99 -28.22 -18.29
C ARG A 319 13.47 -28.17 -19.75
N PRO A 320 14.27 -27.15 -20.16
CA PRO A 320 14.85 -27.13 -21.49
C PRO A 320 15.60 -28.44 -21.74
N VAL A 321 15.27 -29.13 -22.84
CA VAL A 321 16.01 -30.34 -23.25
C VAL A 321 17.40 -29.87 -23.67
N PRO A 322 18.49 -30.36 -23.04
CA PRO A 322 19.84 -29.97 -23.43
C PRO A 322 20.13 -30.46 -24.85
N LEU A 323 20.61 -29.57 -25.72
CA LEU A 323 21.05 -29.92 -27.06
C LEU A 323 22.32 -30.78 -26.94
N LEU A 324 22.22 -32.08 -27.24
CA LEU A 324 23.38 -32.97 -27.33
C LEU A 324 24.13 -32.64 -28.63
N PRO A 325 25.38 -32.15 -28.60
CA PRO A 325 26.16 -31.97 -29.83
C PRO A 325 26.39 -33.34 -30.49
N SER A 326 26.36 -33.39 -31.83
CA SER A 326 26.60 -34.61 -32.59
C SER A 326 27.93 -35.27 -32.18
N PRO A 327 27.99 -36.60 -32.04
CA PRO A 327 29.20 -37.28 -31.61
C PRO A 327 30.34 -37.05 -32.62
N ALA A 328 31.45 -36.46 -32.17
CA ALA A 328 32.66 -36.35 -32.96
C ALA A 328 33.21 -37.76 -33.28
N ASN A 329 33.76 -37.95 -34.49
CA ASN A 329 34.27 -39.24 -34.99
C ASN A 329 35.53 -39.69 -34.22
N LYS A 330 35.34 -40.22 -33.00
CA LYS A 330 36.42 -40.71 -32.13
C LYS A 330 37.16 -41.92 -32.70
N SER A 331 36.58 -42.64 -33.66
CA SER A 331 37.25 -43.75 -34.35
C SER A 331 38.46 -43.28 -35.15
N LEU A 332 38.38 -42.10 -35.80
CA LEU A 332 39.51 -41.55 -36.56
C LEU A 332 40.63 -41.09 -35.61
N GLU A 333 40.27 -40.45 -34.50
CA GLU A 333 41.23 -40.07 -33.46
C GLU A 333 41.92 -41.30 -32.85
N PHE A 334 41.17 -42.35 -32.54
CA PHE A 334 41.71 -43.59 -32.00
C PHE A 334 42.69 -44.27 -32.96
N VAL A 335 42.35 -44.36 -34.26
CA VAL A 335 43.24 -44.91 -35.29
C VAL A 335 44.51 -44.07 -35.44
N LYS A 336 44.40 -42.74 -35.41
CA LYS A 336 45.58 -41.85 -35.42
C LYS A 336 46.47 -42.07 -34.20
N LEU A 337 45.86 -42.22 -33.01
CA LEU A 337 46.58 -42.38 -31.75
C LEU A 337 47.33 -43.71 -31.67
N ILE A 338 46.71 -44.81 -32.12
CA ILE A 338 47.39 -46.10 -32.27
C ILE A 338 48.52 -45.98 -33.29
N GLY A 339 48.28 -45.34 -34.44
CA GLY A 339 49.30 -45.14 -35.47
C GLY A 339 50.52 -44.36 -34.94
N THR A 340 50.30 -43.29 -34.17
CA THR A 340 51.37 -42.49 -33.56
C THR A 340 52.14 -43.28 -32.49
N LEU A 341 51.45 -44.05 -31.64
CA LEU A 341 52.08 -44.92 -30.65
C LEU A 341 52.95 -46.00 -31.30
N TYR A 342 52.48 -46.58 -32.40
CA TYR A 342 53.23 -47.57 -33.15
C TYR A 342 54.47 -46.94 -33.81
N PHE A 343 54.32 -45.75 -34.40
CA PHE A 343 55.42 -44.97 -34.96
C PHE A 343 56.49 -44.62 -33.92
N GLN A 344 56.10 -44.31 -32.67
CA GLN A 344 57.04 -43.94 -31.62
C GLN A 344 57.80 -45.15 -31.03
N ARG A 345 57.21 -46.35 -31.06
CA ARG A 345 57.77 -47.53 -30.38
C ARG A 345 58.58 -48.45 -31.29
N GLU A 346 58.26 -48.50 -32.58
CA GLU A 346 58.94 -49.40 -33.52
C GLU A 346 60.08 -48.73 -34.29
N THR A 347 61.06 -49.53 -34.74
CA THR A 347 62.12 -49.03 -35.61
C THR A 347 61.56 -48.78 -37.02
N PRO A 348 62.10 -47.81 -37.79
CA PRO A 348 61.60 -47.49 -39.13
C PRO A 348 61.58 -48.71 -40.07
N THR A 349 62.57 -49.60 -39.96
CA THR A 349 62.63 -50.85 -40.74
C THR A 349 61.44 -51.77 -40.49
N GLU A 350 61.02 -51.94 -39.22
CA GLU A 350 59.90 -52.83 -38.87
C GLU A 350 58.56 -52.27 -39.35
N LEU A 351 58.39 -50.95 -39.31
CA LEU A 351 57.21 -50.28 -39.86
C LEU A 351 57.13 -50.42 -41.38
N VAL A 352 58.27 -50.25 -42.09
CA VAL A 352 58.34 -50.49 -43.54
C VAL A 352 58.04 -51.96 -43.85
N ARG A 353 58.58 -52.91 -43.09
CA ARG A 353 58.34 -54.36 -43.27
C ARG A 353 56.86 -54.71 -43.11
N LYS A 354 56.20 -54.19 -42.08
CA LYS A 354 54.76 -54.42 -41.87
C LYS A 354 53.92 -53.77 -42.96
N LYS A 355 54.28 -52.55 -43.38
CA LYS A 355 53.58 -51.88 -44.49
C LYS A 355 53.81 -52.60 -45.82
N TRP A 356 55.00 -53.13 -46.06
CA TRP A 356 55.32 -53.95 -47.22
C TRP A 356 54.47 -55.22 -47.27
N LEU A 357 54.35 -55.94 -46.14
CA LEU A 357 53.50 -57.14 -46.07
C LEU A 357 52.04 -56.82 -46.41
N TYR A 358 51.50 -55.73 -45.87
CA TYR A 358 50.17 -55.25 -46.24
C TYR A 358 50.07 -54.87 -47.72
N PHE A 359 51.05 -54.12 -48.21
CA PHE A 359 51.11 -53.67 -49.61
C PHE A 359 51.15 -54.86 -50.58
N ALA A 360 52.00 -55.84 -50.32
CA ALA A 360 52.13 -57.04 -51.14
C ALA A 360 50.85 -57.88 -51.14
N ASP A 361 50.19 -58.04 -49.99
CA ASP A 361 48.92 -58.76 -49.89
C ASP A 361 47.81 -58.04 -50.66
N GLU A 362 47.72 -56.71 -50.55
CA GLU A 362 46.70 -55.93 -51.24
C GLU A 362 46.92 -55.90 -52.76
N VAL A 363 48.16 -55.77 -53.21
CA VAL A 363 48.52 -55.92 -54.63
C VAL A 363 48.13 -57.31 -55.13
N GLN A 364 48.42 -58.36 -54.37
CA GLN A 364 48.06 -59.73 -54.73
C GLN A 364 46.55 -59.92 -54.81
N ARG A 365 45.77 -59.35 -53.87
CA ARG A 365 44.31 -59.41 -53.88
C ARG A 365 43.68 -58.72 -55.09
N HIS A 366 44.18 -57.54 -55.46
CA HIS A 366 43.60 -56.73 -56.54
C HIS A 366 44.10 -57.12 -57.93
N THR A 367 45.35 -57.59 -58.06
CA THR A 367 45.98 -57.85 -59.36
C THR A 367 46.32 -59.32 -59.62
N GLY A 368 46.32 -60.15 -58.58
CA GLY A 368 46.80 -61.54 -58.63
C GLY A 368 48.33 -61.70 -58.61
N ILE A 369 49.10 -60.60 -58.59
CA ILE A 369 50.57 -60.62 -58.64
C ILE A 369 51.13 -60.78 -57.23
N ASP A 370 51.92 -61.83 -56.98
CA ASP A 370 52.65 -61.97 -55.72
C ASP A 370 53.98 -61.23 -55.80
N LEU A 371 54.09 -60.13 -55.04
CA LEU A 371 55.32 -59.33 -54.97
C LEU A 371 56.40 -59.94 -54.07
N ARG A 372 56.12 -61.06 -53.37
CA ARG A 372 57.06 -61.76 -52.49
C ARG A 372 57.76 -62.94 -53.16
N ASP A 373 57.40 -63.25 -54.41
CA ASP A 373 58.02 -64.30 -55.20
C ASP A 373 59.51 -64.00 -55.44
N GLN A 374 60.33 -65.03 -55.69
CA GLN A 374 61.78 -64.93 -55.91
C GLN A 374 62.17 -64.25 -57.24
N ALA A 375 61.20 -63.69 -57.97
CA ALA A 375 61.42 -62.94 -59.19
C ALA A 375 62.17 -61.63 -58.93
N THR A 376 63.02 -61.23 -59.89
CA THR A 376 63.80 -59.99 -59.79
C THR A 376 62.89 -58.75 -59.70
N ALA A 377 63.37 -57.69 -59.03
CA ALA A 377 62.62 -56.43 -58.91
C ALA A 377 62.18 -55.85 -60.26
N GLN A 378 62.98 -56.06 -61.31
CA GLN A 378 62.67 -55.66 -62.69
C GLN A 378 61.41 -56.33 -63.24
N GLU A 379 61.29 -57.63 -63.01
CA GLU A 379 60.18 -58.43 -63.50
C GLU A 379 58.89 -58.11 -62.74
N ARG A 380 58.99 -57.93 -61.42
CA ARG A 380 57.86 -57.46 -60.58
C ARG A 380 57.39 -56.07 -61.01
N ALA A 381 58.30 -55.14 -61.30
CA ALA A 381 57.97 -53.79 -61.76
C ALA A 381 57.26 -53.80 -63.12
N SER A 382 57.68 -54.65 -64.06
CA SER A 382 57.04 -54.80 -65.37
C SER A 382 55.59 -55.28 -65.25
N ARG A 383 55.37 -56.36 -64.49
CA ARG A 383 54.02 -56.91 -64.28
C ARG A 383 53.09 -55.91 -63.58
N LEU A 384 53.62 -55.16 -62.62
CA LEU A 384 52.85 -54.16 -61.88
C LEU A 384 52.54 -52.91 -62.74
N SER A 385 53.46 -52.50 -63.62
CA SER A 385 53.28 -51.41 -64.58
C SER A 385 52.11 -51.67 -65.52
N GLU A 386 51.98 -52.90 -66.04
CA GLU A 386 50.88 -53.28 -66.94
C GLU A 386 49.49 -53.17 -66.28
N LYS A 387 49.40 -53.36 -64.96
CA LYS A 387 48.14 -53.33 -64.21
C LYS A 387 47.80 -51.96 -63.62
N THR A 388 48.81 -51.19 -63.20
CA THR A 388 48.63 -49.88 -62.53
C THR A 388 48.69 -48.69 -63.49
N GLY A 389 49.20 -48.88 -64.71
CA GLY A 389 49.45 -47.80 -65.68
C GLY A 389 50.57 -46.84 -65.28
N MET A 390 51.34 -47.15 -64.23
CA MET A 390 52.52 -46.38 -63.83
C MET A 390 53.74 -46.80 -64.66
N ALA A 391 54.61 -45.86 -65.01
CA ALA A 391 55.81 -46.18 -65.78
C ALA A 391 56.73 -47.13 -64.97
N GLN A 392 57.30 -48.12 -65.64
CA GLN A 392 58.23 -49.07 -65.02
C GLN A 392 59.44 -48.36 -64.38
N GLU A 393 59.87 -47.23 -64.96
CA GLU A 393 60.94 -46.36 -64.45
C GLU A 393 60.64 -45.80 -63.05
N ASP A 394 59.36 -45.63 -62.69
CA ASP A 394 58.95 -45.14 -61.38
C ASP A 394 58.77 -46.27 -60.36
N LEU A 395 58.40 -47.48 -60.80
CA LEU A 395 58.13 -48.63 -59.93
C LEU A 395 59.42 -49.38 -59.56
N LEU A 396 60.35 -49.46 -60.50
CA LEU A 396 61.60 -50.19 -60.31
C LEU A 396 62.43 -49.66 -59.12
N PRO A 397 62.69 -48.35 -58.99
CA PRO A 397 63.45 -47.83 -57.85
C PRO A 397 62.76 -48.04 -56.50
N LEU A 398 61.42 -48.15 -56.48
CA LEU A 398 60.67 -48.46 -55.26
C LEU A 398 60.92 -49.89 -54.83
N LEU A 399 60.73 -50.86 -55.73
CA LEU A 399 60.85 -52.29 -55.43
C LEU A 399 62.29 -52.66 -55.09
N THR A 400 63.28 -52.15 -55.84
CA THR A 400 64.70 -52.37 -55.55
C THR A 400 65.06 -51.83 -54.17
N ARG A 401 64.59 -50.63 -53.81
CA ARG A 401 64.86 -50.05 -52.49
C ARG A 401 64.15 -50.81 -51.36
N LEU A 402 62.95 -51.34 -51.60
CA LEU A 402 62.24 -52.18 -50.64
C LEU A 402 62.99 -53.50 -50.40
N ASP A 403 63.48 -54.16 -51.45
CA ASP A 403 64.29 -55.38 -51.29
C ASP A 403 65.56 -55.11 -50.47
N GLU A 404 66.24 -53.98 -50.70
CA GLU A 404 67.42 -53.56 -49.92
C GLU A 404 67.10 -53.30 -48.44
N VAL A 405 65.96 -52.65 -48.15
CA VAL A 405 65.55 -52.31 -46.78
C VAL A 405 65.06 -53.56 -46.02
N LEU A 406 64.53 -54.55 -46.73
CA LEU A 406 63.94 -55.76 -46.15
C LEU A 406 64.91 -56.94 -46.03
N GLY A 407 66.01 -56.93 -46.80
CA GLY A 407 67.09 -57.92 -46.76
C GLY A 407 67.98 -57.85 -45.52
N GLU A 408 68.82 -58.87 -45.31
CA GLU A 408 69.65 -59.02 -44.10
C GLU A 408 70.86 -58.06 -44.03
N SER A 409 71.20 -57.38 -45.13
CA SER A 409 72.42 -56.54 -45.26
C SER A 409 72.13 -55.03 -45.28
N ALA A 410 71.91 -54.48 -44.08
CA ALA A 410 72.36 -53.19 -43.56
C ALA A 410 72.40 -51.92 -44.46
N ARG A 411 71.23 -51.37 -44.82
CA ARG A 411 71.02 -49.90 -44.78
C ARG A 411 69.62 -49.59 -44.24
N ARG A 412 69.56 -49.31 -42.93
CA ARG A 412 68.29 -48.95 -42.26
C ARG A 412 67.78 -47.61 -42.81
N PRO A 413 66.49 -47.50 -43.18
CA PRO A 413 65.91 -46.24 -43.59
C PRO A 413 65.82 -45.29 -42.39
N ASP A 414 66.00 -44.00 -42.64
CA ASP A 414 65.64 -42.97 -41.67
C ASP A 414 64.11 -42.72 -41.65
N ASN A 415 63.64 -41.85 -40.76
CA ASN A 415 62.21 -41.56 -40.60
C ASN A 415 61.60 -40.89 -41.86
N GLU A 416 62.37 -40.08 -42.59
CA GLU A 416 61.88 -39.45 -43.83
C GLU A 416 61.82 -40.45 -44.98
N GLU A 417 62.83 -41.30 -45.09
CA GLU A 417 62.93 -42.34 -46.09
C GLU A 417 61.85 -43.40 -45.90
N MET A 418 61.60 -43.83 -44.66
CA MET A 418 60.45 -44.68 -44.34
C MET A 418 59.14 -44.03 -44.81
N LYS A 419 58.92 -42.75 -44.47
CA LYS A 419 57.69 -42.06 -44.86
C LYS A 419 57.55 -42.02 -46.39
N ARG A 420 58.63 -41.71 -47.12
CA ARG A 420 58.64 -41.73 -48.59
C ARG A 420 58.31 -43.11 -49.16
N LEU A 421 58.86 -44.19 -48.59
CA LEU A 421 58.56 -45.57 -49.03
C LEU A 421 57.10 -45.94 -48.75
N VAL A 422 56.56 -45.57 -47.58
CA VAL A 422 55.15 -45.79 -47.22
C VAL A 422 54.21 -45.00 -48.13
N ASP A 423 54.51 -43.74 -48.40
CA ASP A 423 53.71 -42.87 -49.26
C ASP A 423 53.72 -43.41 -50.70
N ARG A 424 54.88 -43.83 -51.23
CA ARG A 424 54.96 -44.45 -52.56
C ARG A 424 54.17 -45.77 -52.64
N MET A 425 54.22 -46.63 -51.62
CA MET A 425 53.38 -47.83 -51.56
C MET A 425 51.88 -47.46 -51.54
N ASN A 426 51.48 -46.43 -50.81
CA ASN A 426 50.08 -45.96 -50.79
C ASN A 426 49.63 -45.36 -52.12
N ASP A 427 50.51 -44.66 -52.83
CA ASP A 427 50.19 -44.08 -54.13
C ASP A 427 49.97 -45.17 -55.18
N VAL A 428 50.73 -46.26 -55.12
CA VAL A 428 50.48 -47.45 -55.94
C VAL A 428 49.12 -48.08 -55.60
N LEU A 429 48.82 -48.29 -54.30
CA LEU A 429 47.53 -48.86 -53.89
C LEU A 429 46.33 -48.00 -54.27
N ARG A 430 46.47 -46.67 -54.30
CA ARG A 430 45.39 -45.76 -54.71
C ARG A 430 45.07 -45.83 -56.21
N ARG A 431 45.96 -46.43 -57.01
CA ARG A 431 45.81 -46.61 -58.46
C ARG A 431 45.41 -48.03 -58.86
N LEU A 432 45.39 -48.96 -57.90
CA LEU A 432 44.79 -50.29 -58.01
C LEU A 432 43.29 -50.21 -57.73
#